data_AF-A0A133UYU3-F1
#
_entry.id   AF-A0A133UYU3-F1
#
_cell.length_a   1.000
_cell.length_b   1.000
_cell.length_c   1.000
_cell.angle_alpha   90.00
_cell.angle_beta   90.00
_cell.angle_gamma   90.00
#
_symmetry.space_group_name_H-M   'P 1'
#
loop_
_entity.id
_entity.type
_entity.pdbx_description
1 polymer ?
#
loop_
_entity_poly.entity_id
_entity_poly.type
_entity_poly.pdbx_seq_one_letter_code
_entity_poly.pdbx_strand_id
1 'polypeptide(L)'
;MTAILPKTEDRLNFTEENGEFSVLYDGTGINSRNDRIEKLSSEDLSIYRDTSSLLKCDPEEIKSEIERGKRIIVFSQEIDLTGESLDAPSLSKFKKNIGDINKVIETLQKGGVETVYVITDHGFLYKPREMASESVSKPEGNIVKFGRRYAIGRDLNSDFVIFPNIKDYGIDSDLDFAFPRSLGTFKKRGGSRKYLHGGISLQEMIVPVVRIVSNGKETEKKTVVKITDVPDRIANPYFKVGVKLVSSALDTGEKRVRIEPKQFGKEIGDNVYCSAGVTESTATVKLDLDEVEDQSGELELYFYDDETEVLIDQKQINLDLVYTDGEI
;
A
#
# COMPACT_ATOMS: atom_id res chain seq x y z
N MET A 1 4.22 16.12 8.59
CA MET A 1 2.84 16.15 8.05
C MET A 1 2.31 17.57 7.90
N THR A 2 2.71 18.54 8.73
CA THR A 2 2.27 19.94 8.59
C THR A 2 2.58 20.57 7.23
N ALA A 3 3.57 20.06 6.50
CA ALA A 3 3.95 20.52 5.16
C ALA A 3 2.86 20.44 4.09
N ILE A 4 1.82 19.62 4.29
CA ILE A 4 0.72 19.44 3.32
C ILE A 4 -0.50 20.30 3.64
N LEU A 5 -0.43 21.16 4.67
CA LEU A 5 -1.51 22.10 4.95
C LEU A 5 -1.56 23.19 3.84
N PRO A 6 -2.73 23.81 3.61
CA PRO A 6 -2.85 24.84 2.58
C PRO A 6 -1.91 26.02 2.82
N LYS A 7 -1.27 26.56 1.76
CA LYS A 7 -0.42 27.77 1.84
C LYS A 7 0.63 27.71 2.95
N THR A 8 1.27 26.55 3.11
CA THR A 8 2.23 26.32 4.19
C THR A 8 3.43 27.28 4.09
N GLU A 9 3.85 27.63 2.88
CA GLU A 9 4.93 28.55 2.57
C GLU A 9 4.82 29.92 3.27
N ASP A 10 3.59 30.40 3.51
CA ASP A 10 3.34 31.70 4.15
C ASP A 10 3.03 31.58 5.65
N ARG A 11 2.78 30.36 6.13
CA ARG A 11 2.10 30.11 7.42
C ARG A 11 2.92 29.30 8.41
N LEU A 12 3.88 28.53 7.90
CA LEU A 12 4.70 27.64 8.69
C LEU A 12 5.82 28.41 9.37
N ASN A 13 5.96 28.19 10.68
CA ASN A 13 7.11 28.69 11.43
C ASN A 13 7.59 27.62 12.43
N PHE A 14 8.82 27.73 12.89
CA PHE A 14 9.43 26.83 13.85
C PHE A 14 9.95 27.60 15.05
N THR A 15 9.66 27.08 16.23
CA THR A 15 10.09 27.69 17.49
C THR A 15 10.56 26.60 18.47
N GLU A 16 11.16 27.05 19.55
CA GLU A 16 11.35 26.23 20.74
C GLU A 16 10.42 26.74 21.84
N GLU A 17 9.57 25.85 22.35
CA GLU A 17 8.69 26.12 23.49
C GLU A 17 9.05 25.15 24.61
N ASN A 18 9.38 25.67 25.79
CA ASN A 18 9.70 24.87 26.98
C ASN A 18 10.83 23.84 26.78
N GLY A 19 11.85 24.14 25.96
CA GLY A 19 12.93 23.18 25.67
C GLY A 19 12.64 22.22 24.53
N GLU A 20 11.46 22.29 23.92
CA GLU A 20 11.03 21.37 22.86
C GLU A 20 10.78 22.10 21.55
N PHE A 21 11.16 21.46 20.45
CA PHE A 21 10.86 21.96 19.11
C PHE A 21 9.36 21.89 18.82
N SER A 22 8.78 23.05 18.54
CA SER A 22 7.38 23.24 18.17
C SER A 22 7.24 23.72 16.73
N VAL A 23 6.24 23.19 16.03
CA VAL A 23 5.82 23.65 14.71
C VAL A 23 4.61 24.56 14.87
N LEU A 24 4.67 25.74 14.29
CA LEU A 24 3.58 26.71 14.26
C LEU A 24 2.98 26.79 12.86
N TYR A 25 1.66 26.95 12.80
CA TYR A 25 0.93 27.25 11.57
C TYR A 25 -0.07 28.38 11.85
N ASP A 26 0.06 29.52 11.15
CA ASP A 26 -0.61 30.78 11.49
C ASP A 26 -0.37 31.19 12.97
N GLY A 27 0.85 31.00 13.46
CA GLY A 27 1.22 31.29 14.85
C GLY A 27 0.60 30.34 15.90
N THR A 28 -0.13 29.31 15.50
CA THR A 28 -0.72 28.31 16.42
C THR A 28 0.09 27.01 16.37
N GLY A 29 0.39 26.43 17.54
CA GLY A 29 1.08 25.15 17.64
C GLY A 29 0.32 24.01 16.95
N ILE A 30 1.01 23.24 16.10
CA ILE A 30 0.44 22.17 15.27
C ILE A 30 1.32 20.92 15.25
N ASN A 31 1.57 20.39 16.43
CA ASN A 31 2.53 19.32 16.66
C ASN A 31 1.92 17.92 16.48
N SER A 32 0.60 17.80 16.58
CA SER A 32 -0.12 16.53 16.55
C SER A 32 -1.05 16.39 15.34
N ARG A 33 -1.47 15.14 15.05
CA ARG A 33 -2.53 14.90 14.06
C ARG A 33 -3.85 15.53 14.49
N ASN A 34 -4.15 15.58 15.79
CA ASN A 34 -5.37 16.21 16.30
C ASN A 34 -5.39 17.70 15.99
N ASP A 35 -4.27 18.38 16.24
CA ASP A 35 -4.13 19.82 15.97
C ASP A 35 -4.40 20.12 14.48
N ARG A 36 -3.92 19.23 13.59
CA ARG A 36 -4.19 19.34 12.14
C ARG A 36 -5.65 19.08 11.79
N ILE A 37 -6.27 18.07 12.38
CA ILE A 37 -7.69 17.77 12.15
C ILE A 37 -8.55 18.94 12.63
N GLU A 38 -8.28 19.47 13.82
CA GLU A 38 -8.98 20.62 14.38
C GLU A 38 -8.83 21.84 13.47
N LYS A 39 -7.61 22.14 13.01
CA LYS A 39 -7.34 23.25 12.10
C LYS A 39 -8.04 23.11 10.74
N LEU A 40 -8.22 21.89 10.23
CA LEU A 40 -8.89 21.62 8.94
C LEU A 40 -10.40 21.48 9.07
N SER A 41 -10.93 21.26 10.28
CA SER A 41 -12.35 21.02 10.50
C SER A 41 -13.20 22.18 9.96
N SER A 42 -14.10 21.86 9.04
CA SER A 42 -15.07 22.80 8.44
C SER A 42 -16.29 22.03 7.97
N GLU A 43 -17.42 22.72 7.78
CA GLU A 43 -18.69 22.08 7.37
C GLU A 43 -18.59 21.41 5.99
N ASP A 44 -17.72 21.94 5.12
CA ASP A 44 -17.46 21.42 3.77
C ASP A 44 -16.48 20.24 3.74
N LEU A 45 -15.98 19.78 4.89
CA LEU A 45 -15.01 18.69 5.00
C LEU A 45 -15.51 17.55 5.87
N SER A 46 -15.35 16.33 5.35
CA SER A 46 -15.43 15.11 6.13
C SER A 46 -14.02 14.55 6.33
N ILE A 47 -13.63 14.36 7.58
CA ILE A 47 -12.26 14.01 7.96
C ILE A 47 -12.23 12.66 8.65
N TYR A 48 -11.54 11.71 8.01
CA TYR A 48 -11.27 10.37 8.54
C TYR A 48 -9.86 10.32 9.12
N ARG A 49 -9.74 9.81 10.36
CA ARG A 49 -8.50 9.89 11.15
C ARG A 49 -7.42 8.91 10.69
N ASP A 50 -7.84 7.82 10.08
CA ASP A 50 -7.00 6.76 9.52
C ASP A 50 -7.77 5.99 8.43
N THR A 51 -7.05 5.16 7.66
CA THR A 51 -7.65 4.32 6.61
C THR A 51 -8.72 3.39 7.17
N SER A 52 -8.50 2.84 8.37
CA SER A 52 -9.44 1.91 9.01
C SER A 52 -10.78 2.57 9.36
N SER A 53 -10.77 3.85 9.71
CA SER A 53 -11.98 4.61 10.03
C SER A 53 -12.88 4.79 8.82
N LEU A 54 -12.31 4.99 7.62
CA LEU A 54 -13.07 5.05 6.38
C LEU A 54 -13.53 3.66 5.93
N LEU A 55 -12.69 2.64 6.06
CA LEU A 55 -13.02 1.27 5.64
C LEU A 55 -14.17 0.62 6.43
N LYS A 56 -14.56 1.22 7.56
CA LYS A 56 -15.73 0.79 8.36
C LYS A 56 -17.04 1.43 7.87
N CYS A 57 -16.97 2.48 7.05
CA CYS A 57 -18.15 3.15 6.51
C CYS A 57 -18.72 2.37 5.32
N ASP A 58 -20.04 2.40 5.22
CA ASP A 58 -20.73 1.94 4.02
C ASP A 58 -20.55 2.97 2.88
N PRO A 59 -20.33 2.54 1.63
CA PRO A 59 -20.30 3.45 0.48
C PRO A 59 -21.49 4.42 0.38
N GLU A 60 -22.68 4.05 0.85
CA GLU A 60 -23.84 4.95 0.86
C GLU A 60 -23.69 6.10 1.87
N GLU A 61 -22.97 5.90 2.98
CA GLU A 61 -22.63 7.00 3.90
C GLU A 61 -21.76 8.03 3.19
N ILE A 62 -20.72 7.56 2.49
CA ILE A 62 -19.79 8.40 1.73
C ILE A 62 -20.54 9.16 0.64
N LYS A 63 -21.41 8.48 -0.10
CA LYS A 63 -22.26 9.10 -1.13
C LYS A 63 -23.11 10.22 -0.56
N SER A 64 -23.71 10.02 0.61
CA SER A 64 -24.47 11.05 1.30
C SER A 64 -23.62 12.27 1.70
N GLU A 65 -22.32 12.10 1.99
CA GLU A 65 -21.41 13.22 2.22
C GLU A 65 -21.13 14.00 0.93
N ILE A 66 -20.88 13.30 -0.17
CA ILE A 66 -20.62 13.90 -1.48
C ILE A 66 -21.86 14.65 -2.00
N GLU A 67 -23.06 14.09 -1.85
CA GLU A 67 -24.33 14.75 -2.22
C GLU A 67 -24.58 16.03 -1.40
N ARG A 68 -24.04 16.11 -0.17
CA ARG A 68 -24.04 17.35 0.64
C ARG A 68 -22.94 18.33 0.24
N GLY A 69 -22.16 18.04 -0.81
CA GLY A 69 -21.09 18.89 -1.31
C GLY A 69 -19.80 18.84 -0.49
N LYS A 70 -19.64 17.83 0.38
CA LYS A 70 -18.43 17.71 1.20
C LYS A 70 -17.25 17.19 0.39
N ARG A 71 -16.05 17.65 0.76
CA ARG A 71 -14.78 17.05 0.32
C ARG A 71 -14.26 16.13 1.42
N ILE A 72 -13.65 15.03 1.04
CA ILE A 72 -13.20 14.00 1.99
C ILE A 72 -11.68 14.05 2.15
N ILE A 73 -11.21 14.06 3.39
CA ILE A 73 -9.80 13.92 3.75
C ILE A 73 -9.64 12.64 4.57
N VAL A 74 -8.73 11.76 4.13
CA VAL A 74 -8.37 10.54 4.84
C VAL A 74 -6.93 10.64 5.26
N PHE A 75 -6.67 10.61 6.57
CA PHE A 75 -5.31 10.54 7.09
C PHE A 75 -4.78 9.09 7.00
N SER A 76 -3.47 8.95 6.84
CA SER A 76 -2.77 7.66 6.92
C SER A 76 -1.43 7.87 7.61
N GLN A 77 -1.09 6.96 8.53
CA GLN A 77 0.18 6.94 9.28
C GLN A 77 0.82 5.55 9.31
N GLU A 78 0.20 4.58 8.64
CA GLU A 78 0.50 3.16 8.74
C GLU A 78 1.91 2.85 8.22
N ILE A 79 2.38 3.56 7.19
CA ILE A 79 3.74 3.42 6.64
C ILE A 79 4.80 3.79 7.69
N ASP A 80 4.67 4.96 8.32
CA ASP A 80 5.61 5.40 9.37
C ASP A 80 5.53 4.49 10.60
N LEU A 81 4.32 4.17 11.07
CA LEU A 81 4.14 3.28 12.22
C LEU A 81 4.75 1.89 11.96
N THR A 82 4.60 1.37 10.74
CA THR A 82 5.22 0.12 10.30
C THR A 82 6.74 0.26 10.25
N GLY A 83 7.23 1.34 9.64
CA GLY A 83 8.63 1.63 9.43
C GLY A 83 9.42 1.80 10.75
N GLU A 84 8.83 2.53 11.69
CA GLU A 84 9.46 2.86 12.97
C GLU A 84 9.36 1.75 14.02
N SER A 85 8.57 0.70 13.74
CA SER A 85 8.45 -0.46 14.61
C SER A 85 9.81 -1.13 14.84
N LEU A 86 9.99 -1.70 16.04
CA LEU A 86 11.25 -2.35 16.43
C LEU A 86 11.49 -3.64 15.63
N ASP A 87 10.42 -4.29 15.17
CA ASP A 87 10.51 -5.40 14.25
C ASP A 87 10.95 -4.88 12.89
N ALA A 88 12.10 -5.34 12.39
CA ALA A 88 12.60 -4.98 11.08
C ALA A 88 11.48 -5.11 10.02
N PRO A 89 10.91 -3.99 9.51
CA PRO A 89 9.71 -4.08 8.69
C PRO A 89 10.08 -4.81 7.41
N SER A 90 9.35 -5.88 7.10
CA SER A 90 9.49 -6.58 5.83
C SER A 90 8.83 -5.75 4.73
N LEU A 91 9.33 -5.87 3.50
CA LEU A 91 8.67 -5.28 2.33
C LEU A 91 7.21 -5.73 2.19
N SER A 92 6.85 -6.90 2.70
CA SER A 92 5.46 -7.39 2.72
C SER A 92 4.52 -6.54 3.59
N LYS A 93 4.98 -5.96 4.71
CA LYS A 93 4.13 -5.07 5.52
C LYS A 93 3.80 -3.77 4.77
N PHE A 94 4.76 -3.21 4.03
CA PHE A 94 4.50 -2.04 3.18
C PHE A 94 3.52 -2.38 2.05
N LYS A 95 3.64 -3.55 1.41
CA LYS A 95 2.67 -4.00 0.40
C LYS A 95 1.25 -4.08 0.96
N LYS A 96 1.08 -4.55 2.21
CA LYS A 96 -0.22 -4.56 2.88
C LYS A 96 -0.78 -3.14 3.02
N ASN A 97 0.03 -2.18 3.48
CA ASN A 97 -0.41 -0.78 3.63
C ASN A 97 -0.87 -0.18 2.28
N ILE A 98 -0.18 -0.51 1.17
CA ILE A 98 -0.63 -0.11 -0.17
C ILE A 98 -1.99 -0.76 -0.52
N GLY A 99 -2.18 -2.04 -0.19
CA GLY A 99 -3.47 -2.71 -0.34
C GLY A 99 -4.61 -2.04 0.45
N ASP A 100 -4.35 -1.59 1.67
CA ASP A 100 -5.33 -0.86 2.48
C ASP A 100 -5.67 0.51 1.87
N ILE A 101 -4.67 1.23 1.32
CA ILE A 101 -4.90 2.48 0.57
C ILE A 101 -5.75 2.22 -0.68
N ASN A 102 -5.50 1.14 -1.42
CA ASN A 102 -6.32 0.76 -2.58
C ASN A 102 -7.78 0.51 -2.19
N LYS A 103 -8.02 -0.21 -1.09
CA LYS A 103 -9.38 -0.44 -0.57
C LYS A 103 -10.08 0.88 -0.21
N VAL A 104 -9.36 1.82 0.41
CA VAL A 104 -9.90 3.16 0.70
C VAL A 104 -10.31 3.87 -0.59
N ILE A 105 -9.45 3.86 -1.62
CA ILE A 105 -9.75 4.47 -2.92
C ILE A 105 -10.99 3.83 -3.55
N GLU A 106 -11.10 2.51 -3.51
CA GLU A 106 -12.27 1.79 -4.03
C GLU A 106 -13.56 2.13 -3.29
N THR A 107 -13.51 2.15 -1.96
CA THR A 107 -14.66 2.52 -1.13
C THR A 107 -15.09 3.96 -1.40
N LEU A 108 -14.15 4.90 -1.54
CA LEU A 108 -14.43 6.28 -1.95
C LEU A 108 -15.09 6.35 -3.34
N GLN A 109 -14.56 5.61 -4.32
CA GLN A 109 -15.10 5.59 -5.68
C GLN A 109 -16.51 4.97 -5.74
N LYS A 110 -16.77 3.90 -4.98
CA LYS A 110 -18.12 3.33 -4.81
C LYS A 110 -19.09 4.33 -4.19
N GLY A 111 -18.61 5.15 -3.26
CA GLY A 111 -19.35 6.28 -2.69
C GLY A 111 -19.45 7.50 -3.61
N GLY A 112 -19.09 7.40 -4.89
CA GLY A 112 -19.26 8.48 -5.88
C GLY A 112 -18.12 9.49 -5.95
N VAL A 113 -16.97 9.25 -5.29
CA VAL A 113 -15.81 10.13 -5.42
C VAL A 113 -15.13 9.91 -6.77
N GLU A 114 -15.21 10.92 -7.64
CA GLU A 114 -14.65 10.84 -8.99
C GLU A 114 -13.12 10.93 -9.02
N THR A 115 -12.53 11.82 -8.23
CA THR A 115 -11.08 12.05 -8.23
C THR A 115 -10.52 11.89 -6.82
N VAL A 116 -9.53 11.01 -6.67
CA VAL A 116 -8.78 10.81 -5.43
C VAL A 116 -7.34 11.25 -5.65
N TYR A 117 -6.82 12.06 -4.73
CA TYR A 117 -5.41 12.42 -4.69
C TYR A 117 -4.74 11.71 -3.52
N VAL A 118 -3.70 10.94 -3.80
CA VAL A 118 -2.82 10.35 -2.79
C VAL A 118 -1.54 11.17 -2.75
N ILE A 119 -1.26 11.74 -1.58
CA ILE A 119 -0.11 12.61 -1.34
C ILE A 119 0.64 12.16 -0.09
N THR A 120 1.92 12.48 -0.02
CA THR A 120 2.72 12.34 1.20
C THR A 120 3.44 13.65 1.50
N ASP A 121 3.78 13.85 2.76
CA ASP A 121 4.57 14.99 3.23
C ASP A 121 6.08 14.76 3.06
N HIS A 122 6.51 13.51 3.10
CA HIS A 122 7.88 13.08 2.80
C HIS A 122 7.90 11.66 2.25
N GLY A 123 9.03 11.27 1.69
CA GLY A 123 9.36 9.88 1.43
C GLY A 123 10.23 9.30 2.56
N PHE A 124 10.86 8.16 2.29
CA PHE A 124 11.70 7.47 3.27
C PHE A 124 12.81 6.67 2.59
N LEU A 125 13.82 6.29 3.36
CA LEU A 125 14.84 5.33 2.97
C LEU A 125 14.53 3.97 3.59
N TYR A 126 14.56 2.93 2.76
CA TYR A 126 14.50 1.54 3.20
C TYR A 126 15.83 0.82 2.90
N LYS A 127 16.54 0.40 3.95
CA LYS A 127 17.83 -0.29 3.89
C LYS A 127 17.65 -1.74 4.36
N PRO A 128 17.40 -2.70 3.45
CA PRO A 128 17.09 -4.09 3.81
C PRO A 128 18.25 -4.82 4.51
N ARG A 129 19.49 -4.39 4.23
CA ARG A 129 20.73 -4.87 4.86
C ARG A 129 21.36 -3.72 5.65
N GLU A 130 21.92 -4.03 6.82
CA GLU A 130 22.81 -3.09 7.50
C GLU A 130 24.00 -2.82 6.58
N MET A 131 24.02 -1.66 5.92
CA MET A 131 25.26 -1.20 5.29
C MET A 131 26.15 -0.71 6.43
N ALA A 132 27.29 -1.35 6.62
CA ALA A 132 28.24 -1.04 7.68
C ALA A 132 28.85 0.37 7.60
N SER A 133 28.49 1.20 6.62
CA SER A 133 29.16 2.47 6.34
C SER A 133 28.52 3.67 7.06
N GLU A 134 29.34 4.29 7.91
CA GLU A 134 29.46 5.74 8.12
C GLU A 134 28.28 6.46 8.76
N SER A 135 27.88 6.00 9.95
CA SER A 135 27.16 6.90 10.84
C SER A 135 28.09 8.03 11.29
N VAL A 136 27.69 9.27 11.06
CA VAL A 136 28.42 10.46 11.52
C VAL A 136 28.06 10.79 12.96
N SER A 137 28.95 11.48 13.67
CA SER A 137 28.64 12.00 14.99
C SER A 137 27.52 13.04 14.90
N LYS A 138 26.69 13.14 15.95
CA LYS A 138 25.74 14.25 16.08
C LYS A 138 26.52 15.58 16.10
N PRO A 139 25.93 16.69 15.62
CA PRO A 139 26.57 18.00 15.75
C PRO A 139 26.78 18.37 17.22
N GLU A 140 27.77 19.22 17.47
CA GLU A 140 27.95 19.89 18.75
C GLU A 140 26.96 21.07 18.84
N GLY A 141 26.69 21.58 20.05
CA GLY A 141 25.75 22.68 20.30
C GLY A 141 24.52 22.28 21.13
N ASN A 142 23.57 23.20 21.25
CA ASN A 142 22.34 23.00 22.02
C ASN A 142 21.27 22.35 21.15
N ILE A 143 21.17 21.02 21.20
CA ILE A 143 20.20 20.25 20.42
C ILE A 143 18.86 20.15 21.16
N VAL A 144 17.79 20.64 20.53
CA VAL A 144 16.41 20.59 21.05
C VAL A 144 15.59 19.45 20.46
N LYS A 145 15.93 18.99 19.24
CA LYS A 145 15.31 17.81 18.63
C LYS A 145 16.33 17.00 17.84
N PHE A 146 16.28 15.68 17.98
CA PHE A 146 17.29 14.79 17.39
C PHE A 146 16.70 13.52 16.78
N GLY A 147 16.86 13.38 15.47
CA GLY A 147 16.57 12.19 14.70
C GLY A 147 17.84 11.48 14.23
N ARG A 148 17.67 10.36 13.50
CA ARG A 148 18.81 9.72 12.81
C ARG A 148 19.21 10.45 11.53
N ARG A 149 18.32 11.28 11.01
CA ARG A 149 18.46 11.99 9.74
C ARG A 149 18.44 13.51 9.90
N TYR A 150 18.25 14.02 11.12
CA TYR A 150 18.22 15.46 11.40
C TYR A 150 18.65 15.75 12.84
N ALA A 151 19.16 16.95 13.07
CA ALA A 151 19.27 17.58 14.38
C ALA A 151 18.79 19.03 14.25
N ILE A 152 18.09 19.52 15.27
CA ILE A 152 17.56 20.88 15.34
C ILE A 152 17.98 21.47 16.68
N GLY A 153 18.43 22.72 16.69
CA GLY A 153 19.03 23.33 17.86
C GLY A 153 19.53 24.75 17.63
N ARG A 154 20.41 25.21 18.51
CA ARG A 154 21.16 26.46 18.34
C ARG A 154 22.65 26.22 18.48
N ASP A 155 23.41 27.06 17.80
CA ASP A 155 24.87 27.01 17.75
C ASP A 155 25.36 25.63 17.31
N LEU A 156 24.64 25.02 16.35
CA LEU A 156 24.98 23.69 15.88
C LEU A 156 26.20 23.73 14.96
N ASN A 157 27.19 22.88 15.24
CA ASN A 157 28.41 22.80 14.43
C ASN A 157 28.82 21.34 14.13
N SER A 158 29.25 21.08 12.90
CA SER A 158 29.84 19.80 12.48
C SER A 158 30.43 19.88 11.08
N ASP A 159 31.58 19.24 10.88
CA ASP A 159 32.29 19.20 9.59
C ASP A 159 31.62 18.29 8.54
N PHE A 160 30.72 17.39 8.96
CA PHE A 160 30.22 16.29 8.11
C PHE A 160 28.72 16.35 7.81
N VAL A 161 28.07 17.47 8.14
CA VAL A 161 26.62 17.68 7.94
C VAL A 161 26.35 18.83 6.97
N ILE A 162 25.09 19.00 6.63
CA ILE A 162 24.56 20.09 5.81
C ILE A 162 23.71 20.97 6.72
N PHE A 163 23.97 22.28 6.68
CA PHE A 163 23.20 23.31 7.35
C PHE A 163 22.48 24.17 6.32
N PRO A 164 21.24 23.83 5.92
CA PRO A 164 20.44 24.71 5.08
C PRO A 164 20.04 25.96 5.86
N ASN A 165 20.10 27.11 5.20
CA ASN A 165 19.48 28.32 5.73
C ASN A 165 17.98 28.25 5.49
N ILE A 166 17.22 27.95 6.54
CA ILE A 166 15.75 27.78 6.45
C ILE A 166 15.01 29.06 6.01
N LYS A 167 15.63 30.24 6.17
CA LYS A 167 15.08 31.51 5.68
C LYS A 167 14.96 31.55 4.16
N ASP A 168 15.82 30.83 3.45
CA ASP A 168 15.76 30.72 1.99
C ASP A 168 14.49 29.97 1.54
N TYR A 169 13.82 29.27 2.46
CA TYR A 169 12.57 28.55 2.25
C TYR A 169 11.34 29.27 2.85
N GLY A 170 11.48 30.56 3.18
CA GLY A 170 10.39 31.38 3.72
C GLY A 170 10.12 31.18 5.21
N ILE A 171 10.98 30.45 5.93
CA ILE A 171 10.79 30.14 7.34
C ILE A 171 11.73 30.99 8.19
N ASP A 172 11.16 31.92 8.96
CA ASP A 172 11.93 32.75 9.90
C ASP A 172 11.99 32.10 11.28
N SER A 173 13.12 31.47 11.59
CA SER A 173 13.42 30.88 12.91
C SER A 173 14.89 31.08 13.25
N ASP A 174 15.21 31.09 14.53
CA ASP A 174 16.56 31.21 15.08
C ASP A 174 17.23 29.84 15.31
N LEU A 175 16.56 28.76 14.88
CA LEU A 175 17.05 27.40 15.01
C LEU A 175 17.89 26.98 13.80
N ASP A 176 19.02 26.31 14.09
CA ASP A 176 19.83 25.60 13.13
C ASP A 176 19.22 24.23 12.82
N PHE A 177 19.23 23.86 11.55
CA PHE A 177 18.84 22.54 11.07
C PHE A 177 20.06 21.86 10.49
N ALA A 178 20.38 20.65 10.96
CA ALA A 178 21.55 19.90 10.54
C ALA A 178 21.13 18.52 10.00
N PHE A 179 21.57 18.20 8.78
CA PHE A 179 21.26 16.94 8.13
C PHE A 179 22.54 16.20 7.73
N PRO A 180 22.65 14.88 7.93
CA PRO A 180 23.79 14.11 7.44
C PRO A 180 23.81 14.14 5.90
N ARG A 181 24.99 14.20 5.30
CA ARG A 181 25.14 14.23 3.83
C ARG A 181 24.57 12.96 3.19
N SER A 182 23.92 13.11 2.03
CA SER A 182 23.43 12.01 1.19
C SER A 182 22.53 11.02 1.98
N LEU A 183 22.83 9.72 1.92
CA LEU A 183 22.11 8.65 2.60
C LEU A 183 22.67 8.35 4.01
N GLY A 184 23.52 9.22 4.56
CA GLY A 184 24.17 9.08 5.87
C GLY A 184 23.22 9.18 7.06
N THR A 185 23.66 8.76 8.24
CA THR A 185 22.84 8.84 9.47
C THR A 185 23.66 9.31 10.65
N PHE A 186 23.04 9.99 11.60
CA PHE A 186 23.65 10.23 12.90
C PHE A 186 23.72 8.95 13.75
N LYS A 187 24.79 8.81 14.52
CA LYS A 187 24.88 7.81 15.59
C LYS A 187 23.79 8.08 16.65
N LYS A 188 22.87 7.13 16.83
CA LYS A 188 21.80 7.18 17.83
C LYS A 188 21.66 5.78 18.46
N ARG A 189 21.36 5.73 19.76
CA ARG A 189 21.13 4.46 20.50
C ARG A 189 20.01 3.64 19.84
N GLY A 190 20.12 2.31 19.92
CA GLY A 190 19.13 1.38 19.35
C GLY A 190 19.46 0.85 17.96
N GLY A 191 20.74 0.60 17.66
CA GLY A 191 21.19 -0.08 16.43
C GLY A 191 20.98 0.70 15.13
N SER A 192 21.23 0.06 13.99
CA SER A 192 20.81 0.60 12.70
C SER A 192 19.32 0.29 12.47
N ARG A 193 18.60 1.16 11.76
CA ARG A 193 17.20 0.92 11.37
C ARG A 193 17.12 0.72 9.87
N LYS A 194 16.26 -0.20 9.44
CA LYS A 194 15.96 -0.40 8.02
C LYS A 194 15.15 0.77 7.47
N TYR A 195 14.25 1.35 8.25
CA TYR A 195 13.46 2.52 7.88
C TYR A 195 14.07 3.80 8.46
N LEU A 196 14.28 4.80 7.61
CA LEU A 196 14.81 6.11 7.99
C LEU A 196 14.04 7.20 7.25
N HIS A 197 13.68 8.27 7.95
CA HIS A 197 13.07 9.46 7.38
C HIS A 197 13.50 10.71 8.16
N GLY A 198 13.06 11.88 7.69
CA GLY A 198 13.33 13.19 8.29
C GLY A 198 14.62 13.85 7.80
N GLY A 199 15.30 13.26 6.82
CA GLY A 199 16.44 13.86 6.14
C GLY A 199 16.05 14.63 4.89
N ILE A 200 17.07 15.09 4.16
CA ILE A 200 16.93 15.87 2.92
C ILE A 200 17.42 15.09 1.68
N SER A 201 17.39 13.75 1.72
CA SER A 201 17.71 12.97 0.51
C SER A 201 16.64 13.15 -0.55
N LEU A 202 16.99 12.91 -1.82
CA LEU A 202 16.02 12.98 -2.92
C LEU A 202 14.83 12.04 -2.69
N GLN A 203 15.05 10.86 -2.12
CA GLN A 203 13.99 9.90 -1.80
C GLN A 203 13.06 10.37 -0.69
N GLU A 204 13.54 11.24 0.21
CA GLU A 204 12.72 11.83 1.27
C GLU A 204 12.00 13.11 0.79
N MET A 205 12.60 13.87 -0.14
CA MET A 205 12.10 15.18 -0.58
C MET A 205 11.24 15.13 -1.86
N ILE A 206 11.56 14.25 -2.81
CA ILE A 206 10.83 14.13 -4.08
C ILE A 206 9.69 13.13 -3.87
N VAL A 207 8.51 13.66 -3.56
CA VAL A 207 7.29 12.88 -3.33
C VAL A 207 6.30 13.06 -4.49
N PRO A 208 5.73 11.97 -5.04
CA PRO A 208 4.75 12.07 -6.10
C PRO A 208 3.37 12.48 -5.55
N VAL A 209 2.62 13.22 -6.36
CA VAL A 209 1.18 13.37 -6.19
C VAL A 209 0.51 12.38 -7.16
N VAL A 210 -0.17 11.37 -6.62
CA VAL A 210 -0.87 10.39 -7.44
C VAL A 210 -2.33 10.81 -7.57
N ARG A 211 -2.74 11.15 -8.79
CA ARG A 211 -4.12 11.47 -9.12
C ARG A 211 -4.79 10.26 -9.75
N ILE A 212 -5.87 9.80 -9.13
CA ILE A 212 -6.68 8.67 -9.59
C ILE A 212 -8.05 9.21 -9.95
N VAL A 213 -8.52 8.89 -11.15
CA VAL A 213 -9.82 9.34 -11.67
C VAL A 213 -10.68 8.12 -12.00
N SER A 214 -11.87 8.08 -11.42
CA SER A 214 -12.91 7.15 -11.84
C SER A 214 -13.54 7.67 -13.14
N ASN A 215 -13.51 6.86 -14.20
CA ASN A 215 -14.06 7.25 -15.50
C ASN A 215 -15.57 7.00 -15.62
N GLY A 216 -16.30 6.82 -14.51
CA GLY A 216 -17.76 6.66 -14.46
C GLY A 216 -18.31 5.44 -15.18
N LYS A 217 -17.49 4.71 -15.93
CA LYS A 217 -17.80 3.35 -16.36
C LYS A 217 -17.60 2.49 -15.12
N GLU A 218 -18.67 1.83 -14.69
CA GLU A 218 -18.53 0.47 -14.16
C GLU A 218 -17.79 -0.34 -15.23
N THR A 219 -16.47 -0.18 -15.31
CA THR A 219 -15.67 -1.36 -15.51
C THR A 219 -15.99 -2.17 -14.28
N GLU A 220 -16.86 -3.16 -14.41
CA GLU A 220 -16.65 -4.42 -13.71
C GLU A 220 -15.14 -4.56 -13.63
N LYS A 221 -14.57 -4.39 -12.43
CA LYS A 221 -13.14 -4.59 -12.24
C LYS A 221 -12.94 -6.07 -12.48
N LYS A 222 -12.89 -6.47 -13.75
CA LYS A 222 -12.26 -7.68 -14.20
C LYS A 222 -10.79 -7.42 -13.92
N THR A 223 -10.41 -7.59 -12.65
CA THR A 223 -9.08 -8.06 -12.35
C THR A 223 -8.94 -9.31 -13.19
N VAL A 224 -8.23 -9.19 -14.32
CA VAL A 224 -8.20 -10.26 -15.31
C VAL A 224 -7.24 -11.29 -14.76
N VAL A 225 -7.75 -12.24 -13.97
CA VAL A 225 -7.03 -13.48 -13.76
C VAL A 225 -7.01 -14.17 -15.12
N LYS A 226 -5.83 -14.28 -15.71
CA LYS A 226 -5.63 -15.03 -16.94
C LYS A 226 -5.40 -16.48 -16.55
N ILE A 227 -6.21 -17.36 -17.11
CA ILE A 227 -6.00 -18.80 -17.05
C ILE A 227 -5.04 -19.17 -18.19
N THR A 228 -3.99 -19.92 -17.85
CA THR A 228 -2.94 -20.38 -18.76
C THR A 228 -2.78 -21.89 -18.67
N ASP A 229 -2.06 -22.49 -19.61
CA ASP A 229 -1.68 -23.91 -19.58
C ASP A 229 -2.83 -24.91 -19.37
N VAL A 230 -4.05 -24.57 -19.80
CA VAL A 230 -5.18 -25.51 -19.82
C VAL A 230 -5.00 -26.43 -21.02
N PRO A 231 -4.93 -27.76 -20.83
CA PRO A 231 -4.78 -28.69 -21.95
C PRO A 231 -6.09 -28.81 -22.74
N ASP A 232 -6.01 -28.89 -24.07
CA ASP A 232 -7.18 -29.12 -24.93
C ASP A 232 -7.72 -30.56 -24.82
N ARG A 233 -6.87 -31.50 -24.42
CA ARG A 233 -7.19 -32.93 -24.23
C ARG A 233 -6.35 -33.52 -23.12
N ILE A 234 -6.94 -34.39 -22.30
CA ILE A 234 -6.24 -35.15 -21.26
C ILE A 234 -6.50 -36.65 -21.39
N ALA A 235 -5.45 -37.44 -21.16
CA ALA A 235 -5.53 -38.90 -21.11
C ALA A 235 -5.21 -39.48 -19.72
N ASN A 236 -4.93 -38.60 -18.75
CA ASN A 236 -4.66 -38.94 -17.36
C ASN A 236 -5.59 -38.13 -16.46
N PRO A 237 -6.02 -38.67 -15.29
CA PRO A 237 -6.86 -37.94 -14.34
C PRO A 237 -6.13 -36.78 -13.64
N TYR A 238 -4.82 -36.62 -13.86
CA TYR A 238 -4.01 -35.54 -13.31
C TYR A 238 -3.50 -34.64 -14.42
N PHE A 239 -3.75 -33.35 -14.30
CA PHE A 239 -3.24 -32.34 -15.23
C PHE A 239 -3.03 -31.00 -14.52
N LYS A 240 -2.28 -30.10 -15.15
CA LYS A 240 -1.96 -28.79 -14.59
C LYS A 240 -2.79 -27.71 -15.28
N VAL A 241 -3.03 -26.64 -14.53
CA VAL A 241 -3.57 -25.38 -15.02
C VAL A 241 -2.79 -24.24 -14.41
N GLY A 242 -2.42 -23.26 -15.23
CA GLY A 242 -1.78 -22.02 -14.82
C GLY A 242 -2.80 -20.92 -14.52
N VAL A 243 -2.50 -20.08 -13.54
CA VAL A 243 -3.24 -18.86 -13.24
C VAL A 243 -2.27 -17.71 -13.03
N LYS A 244 -2.61 -16.56 -13.60
CA LYS A 244 -1.78 -15.36 -13.49
C LYS A 244 -2.64 -14.13 -13.35
N LEU A 245 -2.28 -13.26 -12.43
CA LEU A 245 -2.91 -11.96 -12.31
C LEU A 245 -2.45 -11.07 -13.47
N VAL A 246 -3.39 -10.65 -14.33
CA VAL A 246 -3.17 -9.58 -15.30
C VAL A 246 -3.79 -8.33 -14.73
N SER A 247 -2.93 -7.48 -14.19
CA SER A 247 -3.36 -6.30 -13.47
C SER A 247 -2.51 -5.07 -13.79
N SER A 248 -3.07 -3.89 -13.50
CA SER A 248 -2.33 -2.64 -13.58
C SER A 248 -1.30 -2.57 -12.43
N ALA A 249 -0.30 -1.69 -12.54
CA ALA A 249 0.80 -1.57 -11.56
C ALA A 249 0.37 -1.34 -10.10
N LEU A 250 -0.91 -1.03 -9.85
CA LEU A 250 -1.49 -0.78 -8.53
C LEU A 250 -2.14 -2.02 -7.89
N ASP A 251 -2.46 -3.06 -8.67
CA ASP A 251 -3.08 -4.29 -8.16
C ASP A 251 -1.99 -5.23 -7.65
N THR A 252 -1.62 -5.04 -6.40
CA THR A 252 -0.53 -5.76 -5.73
C THR A 252 -1.00 -6.92 -4.85
N GLY A 253 -2.28 -7.30 -4.92
CA GLY A 253 -2.86 -8.41 -4.17
C GLY A 253 -2.66 -9.76 -4.88
N GLU A 254 -2.54 -10.85 -4.11
CA GLU A 254 -2.76 -12.20 -4.63
C GLU A 254 -4.27 -12.48 -4.61
N LYS A 255 -4.82 -13.03 -5.70
CA LYS A 255 -6.22 -13.48 -5.74
C LYS A 255 -6.29 -14.98 -5.62
N ARG A 256 -7.17 -15.48 -4.76
CA ARG A 256 -7.43 -16.92 -4.67
C ARG A 256 -8.46 -17.32 -5.72
N VAL A 257 -8.07 -18.26 -6.57
CA VAL A 257 -8.88 -18.81 -7.66
C VAL A 257 -9.31 -20.21 -7.24
N ARG A 258 -10.60 -20.47 -7.29
CA ARG A 258 -11.20 -21.80 -7.09
C ARG A 258 -11.53 -22.41 -8.45
N ILE A 259 -11.11 -23.65 -8.65
CA ILE A 259 -11.24 -24.40 -9.90
C ILE A 259 -12.17 -25.57 -9.64
N GLU A 260 -13.30 -25.61 -10.34
CA GLU A 260 -14.28 -26.70 -10.26
C GLU A 260 -14.24 -27.52 -11.57
N PRO A 261 -13.82 -28.79 -11.54
CA PRO A 261 -14.01 -29.72 -12.64
C PRO A 261 -15.46 -30.26 -12.64
N LYS A 262 -16.15 -30.17 -13.78
CA LYS A 262 -17.52 -30.65 -13.95
C LYS A 262 -17.71 -31.43 -15.25
N GLN A 263 -18.61 -32.41 -15.21
CA GLN A 263 -19.17 -33.03 -16.41
C GLN A 263 -20.69 -33.15 -16.23
N PHE A 264 -21.44 -32.82 -17.28
CA PHE A 264 -22.91 -32.78 -17.26
C PHE A 264 -23.50 -31.99 -16.08
N GLY A 265 -22.77 -30.96 -15.61
CA GLY A 265 -23.17 -30.12 -14.48
C GLY A 265 -22.87 -30.67 -13.08
N LYS A 266 -22.30 -31.88 -12.97
CA LYS A 266 -21.86 -32.49 -11.71
C LYS A 266 -20.35 -32.30 -11.50
N GLU A 267 -19.95 -32.00 -10.28
CA GLU A 267 -18.52 -31.93 -9.89
C GLU A 267 -17.85 -33.31 -9.99
N ILE A 268 -16.60 -33.32 -10.46
CA ILE A 268 -15.77 -34.52 -10.59
C ILE A 268 -14.50 -34.33 -9.74
N GLY A 269 -14.56 -34.77 -8.49
CA GLY A 269 -13.49 -34.61 -7.50
C GLY A 269 -13.49 -33.26 -6.79
N ASP A 270 -12.42 -33.02 -6.03
CA ASP A 270 -12.33 -31.85 -5.14
C ASP A 270 -12.10 -30.53 -5.89
N ASN A 271 -12.68 -29.46 -5.33
CA ASN A 271 -12.34 -28.10 -5.72
C ASN A 271 -10.86 -27.80 -5.48
N VAL A 272 -10.18 -27.28 -6.51
CA VAL A 272 -8.76 -26.96 -6.46
C VAL A 272 -8.57 -25.45 -6.28
N TYR A 273 -7.58 -25.05 -5.51
CA TYR A 273 -7.33 -23.64 -5.20
C TYR A 273 -5.94 -23.23 -5.65
N CYS A 274 -5.83 -22.05 -6.26
CA CYS A 274 -4.56 -21.48 -6.65
C CYS A 274 -4.50 -19.99 -6.34
N SER A 275 -3.35 -19.48 -5.92
CA SER A 275 -3.16 -18.03 -5.69
C SER A 275 -2.57 -17.40 -6.95
N ALA A 276 -3.37 -16.62 -7.66
CA ALA A 276 -2.96 -15.83 -8.81
C ALA A 276 -2.23 -14.57 -8.34
N GLY A 277 -0.92 -14.56 -8.54
CA GLY A 277 -0.05 -13.40 -8.33
C GLY A 277 0.46 -12.82 -9.65
N VAL A 278 1.37 -11.84 -9.55
CA VAL A 278 2.05 -11.24 -10.73
C VAL A 278 2.90 -12.27 -11.47
N THR A 279 3.51 -13.20 -10.72
CA THR A 279 4.14 -14.40 -11.28
C THR A 279 3.09 -15.48 -11.47
N GLU A 280 3.27 -16.27 -12.52
CA GLU A 280 2.38 -17.38 -12.81
C GLU A 280 2.47 -18.46 -11.73
N SER A 281 1.30 -18.92 -11.29
CA SER A 281 1.15 -20.03 -10.35
C SER A 281 0.47 -21.19 -11.07
N THR A 282 0.85 -22.41 -10.76
CA THR A 282 0.22 -23.62 -11.33
C THR A 282 -0.50 -24.40 -10.26
N ALA A 283 -1.70 -24.88 -10.56
CA ALA A 283 -2.42 -25.88 -9.77
C ALA A 283 -2.49 -27.21 -10.52
N THR A 284 -2.51 -28.30 -9.77
CA THR A 284 -2.75 -29.64 -10.31
C THR A 284 -4.19 -30.02 -10.01
N VAL A 285 -4.97 -30.30 -11.06
CA VAL A 285 -6.31 -30.84 -10.97
C VAL A 285 -6.22 -32.36 -10.99
N LYS A 286 -6.94 -33.00 -10.05
CA LYS A 286 -7.12 -34.45 -9.98
C LYS A 286 -8.61 -34.74 -10.14
N LEU A 287 -8.98 -35.48 -11.17
CA LEU A 287 -10.33 -36.00 -11.34
C LEU A 287 -10.55 -37.21 -10.44
N ASP A 288 -11.73 -37.32 -9.85
CA ASP A 288 -12.22 -38.56 -9.27
C ASP A 288 -12.84 -39.43 -10.38
N LEU A 289 -12.17 -40.54 -10.71
CA LEU A 289 -12.58 -41.43 -11.81
C LEU A 289 -13.92 -42.10 -11.55
N ASP A 290 -14.30 -42.30 -10.28
CA ASP A 290 -15.59 -42.91 -9.92
C ASP A 290 -16.76 -41.94 -10.19
N GLU A 291 -16.47 -40.66 -10.33
CA GLU A 291 -17.45 -39.60 -10.62
C GLU A 291 -17.49 -39.20 -12.10
N VAL A 292 -16.55 -39.69 -12.93
CA VAL A 292 -16.54 -39.45 -14.38
C VAL A 292 -17.62 -40.30 -15.04
N GLU A 293 -18.60 -39.65 -15.67
CA GLU A 293 -19.70 -40.32 -16.35
C GLU A 293 -19.33 -40.75 -17.78
N ASP A 294 -18.52 -39.95 -18.49
CA ASP A 294 -18.01 -40.24 -19.83
C ASP A 294 -16.51 -39.99 -19.92
N GLN A 295 -15.74 -41.07 -19.95
CA GLN A 295 -14.27 -41.07 -20.00
C GLN A 295 -13.69 -40.65 -21.36
N SER A 296 -14.53 -40.56 -22.39
CA SER A 296 -14.20 -40.10 -23.75
C SER A 296 -14.90 -38.80 -24.15
N GLY A 297 -15.65 -38.22 -23.22
CA GLY A 297 -16.49 -37.05 -23.42
C GLY A 297 -15.77 -35.74 -23.14
N GLU A 298 -16.53 -34.75 -22.69
CA GLU A 298 -16.03 -33.41 -22.41
C GLU A 298 -16.04 -33.14 -20.90
N LEU A 299 -15.02 -32.42 -20.43
CA LEU A 299 -14.89 -31.89 -19.09
C LEU A 299 -14.95 -30.37 -19.16
N GLU A 300 -15.74 -29.77 -18.29
CA GLU A 300 -15.78 -28.32 -18.09
C GLU A 300 -14.99 -27.94 -16.84
N LEU A 301 -14.10 -26.96 -16.96
CA LEU A 301 -13.44 -26.32 -15.83
C LEU A 301 -14.02 -24.93 -15.63
N TYR A 302 -14.51 -24.67 -14.43
CA TYR A 302 -14.98 -23.37 -14.01
C TYR A 302 -13.96 -22.73 -13.07
N PHE A 303 -13.62 -21.47 -13.32
CA PHE A 303 -12.67 -20.71 -12.53
C PHE A 303 -13.41 -19.58 -11.83
N TYR A 304 -13.42 -19.56 -10.50
CA TYR A 304 -14.08 -18.54 -9.70
C TYR A 304 -13.06 -17.74 -8.89
N ASP A 305 -13.36 -16.47 -8.66
CA ASP A 305 -12.76 -15.71 -7.58
C ASP A 305 -13.34 -16.23 -6.26
N ASP A 306 -12.49 -16.82 -5.41
CA ASP A 306 -12.92 -17.54 -4.20
C ASP A 306 -13.60 -16.61 -3.17
N GLU A 307 -13.24 -15.33 -3.16
CA GLU A 307 -13.81 -14.36 -2.21
C GLU A 307 -15.14 -13.78 -2.68
N THR A 308 -15.27 -13.54 -3.98
CA THR A 308 -16.44 -12.84 -4.55
C THR A 308 -17.45 -13.76 -5.22
N GLU A 309 -17.12 -15.04 -5.39
CA GLU A 309 -17.90 -16.05 -6.13
C GLU A 309 -18.16 -15.71 -7.60
N VAL A 310 -17.44 -14.72 -8.14
CA VAL A 310 -17.58 -14.31 -9.54
C VAL A 310 -16.87 -15.31 -10.45
N LEU A 311 -17.57 -15.77 -11.49
CA LEU A 311 -16.97 -16.59 -12.56
C LEU A 311 -15.95 -15.76 -13.35
N ILE A 312 -14.69 -16.22 -13.32
CA ILE A 312 -13.55 -15.62 -14.02
C ILE A 312 -13.51 -16.10 -15.47
N ASP A 313 -13.56 -17.41 -15.67
CA ASP A 313 -13.43 -18.06 -16.98
C ASP A 313 -14.06 -19.46 -16.93
N GLN A 314 -14.36 -20.01 -18.11
CA GLN A 314 -14.79 -21.39 -18.31
C GLN A 314 -13.98 -21.98 -19.45
N LYS A 315 -13.51 -23.22 -19.28
CA LYS A 315 -12.76 -23.95 -20.30
C LYS A 315 -13.32 -25.34 -20.47
N GLN A 316 -13.24 -25.83 -21.70
CA GLN A 316 -13.66 -27.17 -22.06
C GLN A 316 -12.43 -27.98 -22.45
N ILE A 317 -12.37 -29.21 -21.97
CA ILE A 317 -11.26 -30.14 -22.17
C ILE A 317 -11.84 -31.45 -22.69
N ASN A 318 -11.23 -32.04 -23.71
CA ASN A 318 -11.61 -33.37 -24.17
C ASN A 318 -10.99 -34.44 -23.26
N LEU A 319 -11.81 -35.38 -22.81
CA LEU A 319 -11.35 -36.57 -22.10
C LEU A 319 -11.03 -37.68 -23.10
N ASP A 320 -9.91 -38.34 -22.85
CA ASP A 320 -9.52 -39.58 -23.51
C ASP A 320 -8.83 -40.46 -22.47
N LEU A 321 -9.54 -40.68 -21.36
CA LEU A 321 -9.03 -41.43 -20.24
C LEU A 321 -8.95 -42.90 -20.65
N VAL A 322 -7.74 -43.45 -20.57
CA VAL A 322 -7.51 -44.85 -20.94
C VAL A 322 -8.23 -45.75 -19.92
N TYR A 323 -9.07 -46.66 -20.39
CA TYR A 323 -9.72 -47.69 -19.57
C TYR A 323 -8.74 -48.30 -18.57
N THR A 324 -8.99 -48.09 -17.27
CA THR A 324 -8.51 -49.01 -16.23
C THR A 324 -9.67 -49.93 -15.87
N ASP A 325 -10.00 -50.84 -16.78
CA ASP A 325 -10.79 -52.02 -16.42
C ASP A 325 -9.93 -52.88 -15.48
N GLY A 326 -10.36 -53.00 -14.22
CA GLY A 326 -10.24 -54.19 -13.39
C GLY A 326 -8.84 -54.70 -12.97
N GLU A 327 -8.64 -54.77 -11.65
CA GLU A 327 -7.78 -55.70 -10.91
C GLU A 327 -6.27 -55.79 -11.22
N ILE A 328 -5.46 -55.42 -10.22
CA ILE A 328 -4.35 -56.25 -9.73
C ILE A 328 -4.59 -56.54 -8.25
#